data_AF-A0A535H119-F1
#
_entry.id   AF-A0A535H119-F1
#
_cell.length_a   1.000
_cell.length_b   1.000
_cell.length_c   1.000
_cell.angle_alpha   90.00
_cell.angle_beta   90.00
_cell.angle_gamma   90.00
#
_symmetry.space_group_name_H-M   'P 1'
#
loop_
_entity.id
_entity.type
_entity.pdbx_description
1 polymer ?
#
loop_
_entity_poly.entity_id
_entity_poly.type
_entity_poly.pdbx_seq_one_letter_code
_entity_poly.pdbx_strand_id
1 'polypeptide(L)'
;MQDTVRDAAVERLSKLITDSRDGGGADNNKDAQSHKPAFPFHLSLEEGWFSLVLLTIVVYSTIWSVQAVNWVDHLNVLTLTTLLGLITGVVAAKQHRFPPLAVHVVVVLLALLIAFWQTAGAFDGGNTAQLAHGMRQWFVSVINGGTGEDDSIFLFFITLLGFLLAYSSAWLVYRTRNLWLMIVANAVVLLINLSNVEDGYIVFLVVFLMASLLLLLRMNLFEST
;
A
#
# COMPACT_ATOMS: atom_id res chain seq x y z
N MET A 1 80.07 13.74 -21.32
CA MET A 1 79.18 13.81 -22.51
C MET A 1 78.25 12.61 -22.66
N GLN A 2 78.49 11.47 -21.98
CA GLN A 2 77.60 10.29 -22.01
C GLN A 2 76.39 10.42 -21.06
N ASP A 3 76.49 11.16 -19.97
CA ASP A 3 75.40 11.27 -18.98
C ASP A 3 74.19 12.07 -19.50
N THR A 4 74.45 13.14 -20.26
CA THR A 4 73.41 13.99 -20.86
C THR A 4 72.54 13.26 -21.90
N VAL A 5 73.09 12.26 -22.58
CA VAL A 5 72.35 11.46 -23.57
C VAL A 5 71.44 10.44 -22.88
N ARG A 6 71.88 9.92 -21.72
CA ARG A 6 71.13 8.95 -20.94
C ARG A 6 69.90 9.59 -20.28
N ASP A 7 70.06 10.81 -19.77
CA ASP A 7 68.96 11.57 -19.16
C ASP A 7 67.88 11.94 -20.18
N ALA A 8 68.28 12.35 -21.39
CA ALA A 8 67.35 12.65 -22.48
C ALA A 8 66.55 11.41 -22.94
N ALA A 9 67.17 10.22 -22.91
CA ALA A 9 66.49 8.97 -23.24
C ALA A 9 65.44 8.58 -22.18
N VAL A 10 65.77 8.76 -20.89
CA VAL A 10 64.88 8.46 -19.77
C VAL A 10 63.68 9.41 -19.72
N GLU A 11 63.90 10.69 -20.03
CA GLU A 11 62.83 11.70 -20.11
C GLU A 11 61.86 11.44 -21.27
N ARG A 12 62.35 10.91 -22.40
CA ARG A 12 61.46 10.50 -23.49
C ARG A 12 60.61 9.27 -23.14
N LEU A 13 61.16 8.33 -22.38
CA LEU A 13 60.43 7.15 -21.93
C LEU A 13 59.36 7.48 -20.88
N SER A 14 59.66 8.39 -19.94
CA SER A 14 58.66 8.85 -18.95
C SER A 14 57.51 9.61 -19.61
N LYS A 15 57.83 10.42 -20.64
CA LYS A 15 56.82 11.12 -21.44
C LYS A 15 55.95 10.16 -22.25
N LEU A 16 56.53 9.10 -22.84
CA LEU A 16 55.76 8.08 -23.57
C LEU A 16 54.79 7.31 -22.65
N ILE A 17 55.21 6.99 -21.43
CA ILE A 17 54.39 6.28 -20.44
C ILE A 17 53.25 7.16 -19.91
N THR A 18 53.50 8.47 -19.80
CA THR A 18 52.49 9.43 -19.34
C THR A 18 51.46 9.73 -20.44
N ASP A 19 51.92 9.90 -21.69
CA ASP A 19 51.05 10.18 -22.85
C ASP A 19 50.19 8.97 -23.25
N SER A 20 50.71 7.74 -23.06
CA SER A 20 49.93 6.50 -23.23
C SER A 20 48.79 6.33 -22.22
N ARG A 21 48.72 7.16 -21.18
CA ARG A 21 47.67 7.09 -20.15
C ARG A 21 46.51 8.05 -20.40
N ASP A 22 46.68 9.07 -21.25
CA ASP A 22 45.69 10.15 -21.45
C ASP A 22 45.22 10.36 -22.91
N GLY A 23 45.59 9.48 -23.87
CA GLY A 23 45.38 9.75 -25.29
C GLY A 23 44.74 8.64 -26.14
N GLY A 24 43.42 8.47 -26.04
CA GLY A 24 42.57 8.26 -27.23
C GLY A 24 42.36 6.83 -27.75
N GLY A 25 41.20 6.27 -27.41
CA GLY A 25 40.53 5.22 -28.18
C GLY A 25 39.06 5.59 -28.35
N ALA A 26 38.79 6.44 -29.34
CA ALA A 26 37.45 6.72 -29.81
C ALA A 26 36.86 5.50 -30.55
N ASP A 27 35.54 5.39 -30.41
CA ASP A 27 34.61 4.85 -31.41
C ASP A 27 34.53 3.33 -31.60
N ASN A 28 33.66 2.70 -30.79
CA ASN A 28 32.85 1.55 -31.21
C ASN A 28 31.76 1.25 -30.17
N ASN A 29 30.95 2.25 -29.82
CA ASN A 29 29.72 1.99 -29.09
C ASN A 29 28.60 1.76 -30.10
N LYS A 30 28.62 0.57 -30.73
CA LYS A 30 27.45 0.03 -31.42
C LYS A 30 26.27 0.11 -30.47
N ASP A 31 25.15 0.55 -31.01
CA ASP A 31 23.86 0.77 -30.37
C ASP A 31 23.34 -0.42 -29.55
N ALA A 32 23.99 -0.73 -28.44
CA ALA A 32 23.38 -1.38 -27.30
C ALA A 32 22.54 -0.30 -26.63
N GLN A 33 21.39 0.01 -27.26
CA GLN A 33 20.23 0.53 -26.56
C GLN A 33 19.90 -0.48 -25.46
N SER A 34 20.59 -0.33 -24.33
CA SER A 34 20.10 -0.75 -23.04
C SER A 34 18.84 0.08 -22.84
N HIS A 35 17.72 -0.46 -23.34
CA HIS A 35 16.41 -0.15 -22.83
C HIS A 35 16.50 -0.38 -21.32
N LYS A 36 16.87 0.67 -20.57
CA LYS A 36 16.67 0.70 -19.13
C LYS A 36 15.16 0.51 -18.97
N PRO A 37 14.68 -0.62 -18.41
CA PRO A 37 13.26 -0.75 -18.19
C PRO A 37 12.87 0.39 -17.24
N ALA A 38 11.87 1.18 -17.66
CA ALA A 38 11.42 2.39 -16.98
C ALA A 38 10.78 2.13 -15.60
N PHE A 39 10.86 0.92 -15.06
CA PHE A 39 10.39 0.54 -13.74
C PHE A 39 11.20 -0.64 -13.21
N PRO A 40 12.22 -0.45 -12.37
CA PRO A 40 12.77 -1.56 -11.62
C PRO A 40 11.75 -1.90 -10.53
N PHE A 41 10.80 -2.79 -10.83
CA PHE A 41 10.07 -3.55 -9.82
C PHE A 41 11.06 -4.55 -9.18
N HIS A 42 12.04 -4.05 -8.44
CA HIS A 42 12.93 -4.87 -7.64
C HIS A 42 12.18 -5.24 -6.35
N LEU A 43 11.20 -6.14 -6.48
CA LEU A 43 10.76 -6.96 -5.36
C LEU A 43 11.88 -8.00 -5.18
N SER A 44 12.77 -7.84 -4.19
CA SER A 44 13.53 -9.00 -3.74
C SER A 44 12.48 -10.04 -3.29
N LEU A 45 12.41 -11.14 -4.06
CA LEU A 45 11.29 -12.07 -4.02
C LEU A 45 11.13 -12.78 -2.66
N GLU A 46 12.13 -12.73 -1.78
CA GLU A 46 12.06 -13.28 -0.42
C GLU A 46 11.71 -12.22 0.65
N GLU A 47 12.13 -10.96 0.48
CA GLU A 47 11.95 -9.92 1.51
C GLU A 47 10.71 -9.05 1.30
N GLY A 48 10.07 -9.03 0.13
CA GLY A 48 8.84 -8.25 -0.07
C GLY A 48 7.56 -8.99 0.31
N TRP A 49 7.50 -10.27 -0.09
CA TRP A 49 6.27 -11.06 -0.09
C TRP A 49 5.84 -11.51 1.29
N PHE A 50 6.77 -11.89 2.17
CA PHE A 50 6.39 -12.33 3.51
C PHE A 50 5.74 -11.21 4.34
N SER A 51 6.23 -9.96 4.25
CA SER A 51 5.59 -8.80 4.89
C SER A 51 4.23 -8.51 4.30
N LEU A 52 4.06 -8.72 2.98
CA LEU A 52 2.77 -8.54 2.31
C LEU A 52 1.76 -9.55 2.83
N VAL A 53 2.16 -10.82 2.95
CA VAL A 53 1.32 -11.88 3.50
C VAL A 53 0.94 -11.57 4.94
N LEU A 54 1.89 -11.19 5.79
CA LEU A 54 1.61 -10.82 7.18
C LEU A 54 0.69 -9.61 7.29
N LEU A 55 0.94 -8.54 6.53
CA LEU A 55 0.07 -7.37 6.45
C LEU A 55 -1.35 -7.78 6.01
N THR A 56 -1.45 -8.64 5.01
CA THR A 56 -2.73 -9.14 4.50
C THR A 56 -3.47 -9.88 5.61
N ILE A 57 -2.80 -10.76 6.36
CA ILE A 57 -3.40 -11.48 7.50
C ILE A 57 -3.87 -10.50 8.59
N VAL A 58 -3.09 -9.47 8.91
CA VAL A 58 -3.44 -8.44 9.91
C VAL A 58 -4.71 -7.68 9.49
N VAL A 59 -4.77 -7.24 8.23
CA VAL A 59 -5.94 -6.48 7.73
C VAL A 59 -7.15 -7.39 7.58
N TYR A 60 -7.01 -8.61 7.04
CA TYR A 60 -8.13 -9.54 6.90
C TYR A 60 -8.69 -10.03 8.23
N SER A 61 -7.86 -10.30 9.24
CA SER A 61 -8.37 -10.62 10.59
C SER A 61 -9.22 -9.49 11.16
N THR A 62 -8.80 -8.24 10.93
CA THR A 62 -9.58 -7.05 11.31
C THR A 62 -10.90 -6.97 10.55
N ILE A 63 -10.88 -7.13 9.23
CA ILE A 63 -12.09 -7.01 8.40
C ILE A 63 -13.06 -8.17 8.64
N TRP A 64 -12.56 -9.39 8.84
CA TRP A 64 -13.40 -10.53 9.21
C TRP A 64 -14.02 -10.37 10.59
N SER A 65 -13.34 -9.69 11.53
CA SER A 65 -13.99 -9.32 12.79
C SER A 65 -15.18 -8.37 12.59
N VAL A 66 -15.09 -7.42 11.63
CA VAL A 66 -16.20 -6.53 11.27
C VAL A 66 -17.36 -7.32 10.66
N GLN A 67 -17.06 -8.25 9.74
CA GLN A 67 -18.06 -9.09 9.11
C GLN A 67 -18.77 -10.00 10.11
N ALA A 68 -18.05 -10.49 11.14
CA ALA A 68 -18.62 -11.39 12.14
C ALA A 68 -19.69 -10.74 13.03
N VAL A 69 -19.66 -9.41 13.21
CA VAL A 69 -20.69 -8.70 13.98
C VAL A 69 -22.03 -8.69 13.24
N ASN A 70 -22.03 -8.85 11.92
CA ASN A 70 -23.25 -8.81 11.10
C ASN A 70 -24.13 -7.57 11.35
N TRP A 71 -23.49 -6.39 11.48
CA TRP A 71 -24.20 -5.13 11.67
C TRP A 71 -25.24 -4.80 10.59
N VAL A 72 -24.99 -5.25 9.35
CA VAL A 72 -25.85 -5.04 8.19
C VAL A 72 -25.70 -6.18 7.21
N ASP A 73 -26.69 -6.37 6.34
CA ASP A 73 -26.61 -7.32 5.25
C ASP A 73 -25.47 -6.99 4.27
N HIS A 74 -25.03 -8.01 3.53
CA HIS A 74 -24.02 -7.91 2.47
C HIS A 74 -22.61 -7.49 2.89
N LEU A 75 -22.23 -7.56 4.17
CA LEU A 75 -20.86 -7.27 4.64
C LEU A 75 -19.76 -8.12 3.95
N ASN A 76 -20.10 -9.21 3.27
CA ASN A 76 -19.16 -9.99 2.45
C ASN A 76 -18.44 -9.15 1.37
N VAL A 77 -19.03 -8.02 0.93
CA VAL A 77 -18.38 -7.07 -0.01
C VAL A 77 -17.07 -6.50 0.54
N LEU A 78 -16.91 -6.45 1.87
CA LEU A 78 -15.68 -5.97 2.51
C LEU A 78 -14.48 -6.86 2.15
N THR A 79 -14.66 -8.15 1.89
CA THR A 79 -13.56 -9.08 1.55
C THR A 79 -12.87 -8.64 0.25
N LEU A 80 -13.65 -8.31 -0.77
CA LEU A 80 -13.16 -7.82 -2.05
C LEU A 80 -12.65 -6.38 -1.92
N THR A 81 -13.39 -5.53 -1.20
CA THR A 81 -13.00 -4.14 -0.92
C THR A 81 -11.62 -4.05 -0.27
N THR A 82 -11.35 -4.94 0.68
CA THR A 82 -10.07 -5.02 1.40
C THR A 82 -8.93 -5.39 0.47
N LEU A 83 -9.16 -6.35 -0.43
CA LEU A 83 -8.17 -6.71 -1.45
C LEU A 83 -7.84 -5.51 -2.34
N LEU A 84 -8.86 -4.81 -2.84
CA LEU A 84 -8.67 -3.62 -3.66
C LEU A 84 -7.96 -2.49 -2.89
N GLY A 85 -8.30 -2.29 -1.63
CA GLY A 85 -7.65 -1.32 -0.74
C GLY A 85 -6.17 -1.64 -0.52
N LEU A 86 -5.83 -2.90 -0.23
CA LEU A 86 -4.45 -3.38 -0.09
C LEU A 86 -3.64 -3.18 -1.38
N ILE A 87 -4.18 -3.61 -2.53
CA ILE A 87 -3.53 -3.44 -3.83
C ILE A 87 -3.29 -1.95 -4.10
N THR A 88 -4.33 -1.13 -3.93
CA THR A 88 -4.24 0.33 -4.11
C THR A 88 -3.19 0.94 -3.21
N GLY A 89 -3.12 0.51 -1.94
CA GLY A 89 -2.14 1.00 -0.97
C GLY A 89 -0.71 0.61 -1.33
N VAL A 90 -0.48 -0.63 -1.77
CA VAL A 90 0.84 -1.09 -2.25
C VAL A 90 1.28 -0.31 -3.50
N VAL A 91 0.38 -0.14 -4.47
CA VAL A 91 0.66 0.63 -5.70
C VAL A 91 0.95 2.08 -5.37
N ALA A 92 0.14 2.71 -4.52
CA ALA A 92 0.33 4.08 -4.09
C ALA A 92 1.64 4.27 -3.31
N ALA A 93 1.99 3.31 -2.45
CA ALA A 93 3.23 3.35 -1.67
C ALA A 93 4.48 3.31 -2.54
N LYS A 94 4.43 2.54 -3.63
CA LYS A 94 5.54 2.40 -4.60
C LYS A 94 5.62 3.53 -5.63
N GLN A 95 4.55 4.31 -5.78
CA GLN A 95 4.52 5.41 -6.74
C GLN A 95 5.26 6.63 -6.20
N HIS A 96 6.37 7.00 -6.84
CA HIS A 96 7.16 8.19 -6.51
C HIS A 96 6.90 9.39 -7.43
N ARG A 97 6.13 9.22 -8.51
CA ARG A 97 5.94 10.25 -9.54
C ARG A 97 5.05 11.43 -9.10
N PHE A 98 4.14 11.20 -8.17
CA PHE A 98 3.14 12.18 -7.75
C PHE A 98 3.32 12.57 -6.27
N PRO A 99 2.97 13.81 -5.88
CA PRO A 99 3.02 14.23 -4.49
C PRO A 99 2.03 13.42 -3.64
N PRO A 100 2.35 13.10 -2.37
CA PRO A 100 1.50 12.29 -1.50
C PRO A 100 0.04 12.77 -1.43
N LEU A 101 -0.17 14.08 -1.31
CA LEU A 101 -1.51 14.69 -1.21
C LEU A 101 -2.38 14.34 -2.43
N ALA A 102 -1.84 14.45 -3.65
CA ALA A 102 -2.58 14.13 -4.86
C ALA A 102 -2.96 12.64 -4.91
N VAL A 103 -2.04 11.76 -4.48
CA VAL A 103 -2.32 10.32 -4.40
C VAL A 103 -3.44 10.04 -3.40
N HIS A 104 -3.40 10.64 -2.21
CA HIS A 104 -4.46 10.48 -1.21
C HIS A 104 -5.82 10.96 -1.73
N VAL A 105 -5.88 12.11 -2.40
CA VAL A 105 -7.13 12.62 -3.00
C VAL A 105 -7.68 11.64 -4.03
N VAL A 106 -6.85 11.14 -4.94
CA VAL A 106 -7.27 10.16 -5.96
C VAL A 106 -7.77 8.86 -5.31
N VAL A 107 -7.09 8.39 -4.26
CA VAL A 107 -7.48 7.18 -3.54
C VAL A 107 -8.80 7.37 -2.79
N VAL A 108 -9.04 8.53 -2.17
CA VAL A 108 -10.32 8.82 -1.51
C VAL A 108 -11.46 8.84 -2.53
N LEU A 109 -11.26 9.46 -3.69
CA LEU A 109 -12.26 9.44 -4.78
C LEU A 109 -12.51 8.01 -5.29
N LEU A 110 -11.45 7.20 -5.41
CA LEU A 110 -11.57 5.79 -5.79
C LEU A 110 -12.32 4.98 -4.72
N ALA A 111 -12.03 5.20 -3.45
CA ALA A 111 -12.70 4.54 -2.33
C ALA A 111 -14.20 4.88 -2.30
N LEU A 112 -14.55 6.15 -2.51
CA LEU A 112 -15.94 6.60 -2.64
C LEU A 112 -16.64 5.92 -3.81
N LEU A 113 -16.01 5.86 -4.97
CA LEU A 113 -16.57 5.22 -6.16
C LEU A 113 -16.80 3.72 -5.94
N ILE A 114 -15.81 3.02 -5.37
CA ILE A 114 -15.89 1.58 -5.10
C ILE A 114 -16.95 1.28 -4.04
N ALA A 115 -17.00 2.06 -2.96
CA ALA A 115 -18.01 1.91 -1.91
C ALA A 115 -19.42 2.12 -2.48
N PHE A 116 -19.62 3.21 -3.24
CA PHE A 116 -20.89 3.50 -3.88
C PHE A 116 -21.33 2.40 -4.85
N TRP A 117 -20.41 1.91 -5.69
CA TRP A 117 -20.70 0.85 -6.65
C TRP A 117 -21.04 -0.49 -5.97
N GLN A 118 -20.31 -0.88 -4.92
CA GLN A 118 -20.59 -2.11 -4.19
C GLN A 118 -21.88 -2.04 -3.38
N THR A 119 -22.18 -0.89 -2.76
CA THR A 119 -23.46 -0.68 -2.07
C THR A 119 -24.63 -0.75 -3.04
N ALA A 120 -24.53 -0.10 -4.21
CA ALA A 120 -25.60 -0.15 -5.23
C ALA A 120 -25.78 -1.57 -5.76
N GLY A 121 -24.69 -2.32 -5.92
CA GLY A 121 -24.74 -3.74 -6.30
C GLY A 121 -25.42 -4.61 -5.24
N ALA A 122 -25.19 -4.33 -3.96
CA ALA A 122 -25.74 -5.09 -2.84
C ALA A 122 -27.24 -4.87 -2.64
N PHE A 123 -27.70 -3.60 -2.62
CA PHE A 123 -29.08 -3.25 -2.24
C PHE A 123 -30.01 -2.95 -3.42
N ASP A 124 -29.49 -2.41 -4.53
CA ASP A 124 -30.31 -1.89 -5.63
C ASP A 124 -30.11 -2.68 -6.95
N GLY A 125 -29.52 -3.88 -6.87
CA GLY A 125 -29.23 -4.70 -8.05
C GLY A 125 -28.30 -4.02 -9.07
N GLY A 126 -27.49 -3.06 -8.62
CA GLY A 126 -26.60 -2.24 -9.47
C GLY A 126 -27.22 -0.95 -9.99
N ASN A 127 -28.46 -0.61 -9.60
CA ASN A 127 -29.08 0.65 -9.98
C ASN A 127 -28.52 1.84 -9.17
N THR A 128 -27.44 2.43 -9.68
CA THR A 128 -26.76 3.57 -9.06
C THR A 128 -27.64 4.81 -8.91
N ALA A 129 -28.63 5.01 -9.77
CA ALA A 129 -29.55 6.13 -9.66
C ALA A 129 -30.45 5.98 -8.43
N GLN A 130 -30.91 4.76 -8.15
CA GLN A 130 -31.74 4.46 -6.99
C GLN A 130 -30.98 4.70 -5.68
N LEU A 131 -29.74 4.22 -5.56
CA LEU A 131 -28.88 4.51 -4.42
C LEU A 131 -28.64 6.01 -4.25
N ALA A 132 -28.37 6.74 -5.34
CA ALA A 132 -28.17 8.18 -5.29
C ALA A 132 -29.42 8.94 -4.81
N HIS A 133 -30.61 8.46 -5.17
CA HIS A 133 -31.87 8.98 -4.65
C HIS A 133 -32.03 8.68 -3.16
N GLY A 134 -31.77 7.44 -2.72
CA GLY A 134 -31.82 7.04 -1.30
C GLY A 134 -30.85 7.85 -0.43
N MET A 135 -29.58 7.96 -0.85
CA MET A 135 -28.56 8.78 -0.17
C MET A 135 -28.98 10.24 -0.05
N ARG A 136 -29.59 10.82 -1.10
CA ARG A 136 -30.10 12.20 -1.06
C ARG A 136 -31.24 12.34 -0.06
N GLN A 137 -32.18 11.40 -0.04
CA GLN A 137 -33.32 11.41 0.88
C GLN A 137 -32.85 11.29 2.33
N TRP A 138 -31.92 10.37 2.59
CA TRP A 138 -31.30 10.24 3.90
C TRP A 138 -30.57 11.51 4.32
N PHE A 139 -29.79 12.12 3.43
CA PHE A 139 -29.07 13.35 3.74
C PHE A 139 -30.02 14.50 4.12
N VAL A 140 -31.13 14.63 3.41
CA VAL A 140 -32.20 15.59 3.74
C VAL A 140 -32.86 15.23 5.07
N SER A 141 -33.13 13.95 5.34
CA SER A 141 -33.73 13.48 6.59
C SER A 141 -32.84 13.81 7.80
N VAL A 142 -31.54 13.51 7.73
CA VAL A 142 -30.57 13.76 8.80
C VAL A 142 -30.44 15.25 9.11
N ILE A 143 -30.35 16.11 8.09
CA ILE A 143 -30.28 17.57 8.28
C ILE A 143 -31.55 18.11 8.94
N ASN A 144 -32.70 17.50 8.67
CA ASN A 144 -33.98 17.88 9.26
C ASN A 144 -34.24 17.25 10.64
N GLY A 145 -33.26 16.57 11.24
CA GLY A 145 -33.36 15.95 12.56
C GLY A 145 -34.08 14.60 12.58
N GLY A 146 -34.25 13.95 11.41
CA GLY A 146 -34.76 12.59 11.31
C GLY A 146 -33.76 11.53 11.76
N THR A 147 -34.24 10.32 12.02
CA THR A 147 -33.40 9.16 12.31
C THR A 147 -32.82 8.62 11.01
N GLY A 148 -31.50 8.72 10.86
CA GLY A 148 -30.76 8.28 9.67
C GLY A 148 -30.49 6.76 9.65
N GLU A 149 -31.46 5.93 10.01
CA GLU A 149 -31.33 4.47 9.95
C GLU A 149 -31.59 3.98 8.52
N ASP A 150 -30.50 3.75 7.79
CA ASP A 150 -30.54 3.15 6.45
C ASP A 150 -29.34 2.22 6.30
N ASP A 151 -29.65 0.93 6.15
CA ASP A 151 -28.69 -0.17 6.01
C ASP A 151 -27.74 0.03 4.81
N SER A 152 -28.25 0.57 3.70
CA SER A 152 -27.44 0.83 2.51
C SER A 152 -26.36 1.87 2.80
N ILE A 153 -26.69 2.87 3.62
CA ILE A 153 -25.80 3.97 3.96
C ILE A 153 -24.79 3.53 5.01
N PHE A 154 -25.22 2.71 5.96
CA PHE A 154 -24.32 2.07 6.90
C PHE A 154 -23.31 1.16 6.19
N LEU A 155 -23.75 0.33 5.23
CA LEU A 155 -22.87 -0.50 4.39
C LEU A 155 -21.90 0.37 3.57
N PHE A 156 -22.38 1.48 3.00
CA PHE A 156 -21.53 2.43 2.27
C PHE A 156 -20.40 2.96 3.15
N PHE A 157 -20.70 3.41 4.37
CA PHE A 157 -19.68 3.92 5.28
C PHE A 157 -18.70 2.84 5.73
N ILE A 158 -19.17 1.66 6.11
CA ILE A 158 -18.28 0.56 6.49
C ILE A 158 -17.38 0.15 5.31
N THR A 159 -17.93 0.07 4.10
CA THR A 159 -17.16 -0.28 2.89
C THR A 159 -16.10 0.77 2.58
N LEU A 160 -16.46 2.05 2.67
CA LEU A 160 -15.53 3.17 2.50
C LEU A 160 -14.41 3.14 3.54
N LEU A 161 -14.75 2.99 4.81
CA LEU A 161 -13.78 2.93 5.92
C LEU A 161 -12.90 1.69 5.84
N GLY A 162 -13.45 0.54 5.47
CA GLY A 162 -12.70 -0.70 5.26
C GLY A 162 -11.67 -0.57 4.15
N PHE A 163 -12.05 0.06 3.03
CA PHE A 163 -11.11 0.37 1.95
C PHE A 163 -9.98 1.29 2.43
N LEU A 164 -10.33 2.38 3.12
CA LEU A 164 -9.36 3.36 3.60
C LEU A 164 -8.44 2.77 4.67
N LEU A 165 -8.93 1.88 5.54
CA LEU A 165 -8.13 1.15 6.52
C LEU A 165 -7.12 0.24 5.83
N ALA A 166 -7.56 -0.57 4.86
CA ALA A 166 -6.69 -1.45 4.09
C ALA A 166 -5.62 -0.69 3.31
N TYR A 167 -6.03 0.39 2.62
CA TYR A 167 -5.13 1.31 1.93
C TYR A 167 -4.10 1.93 2.87
N SER A 168 -4.55 2.51 3.99
CA SER A 168 -3.68 3.19 4.95
C SER A 168 -2.70 2.21 5.58
N SER A 169 -3.13 0.98 5.86
CA SER A 169 -2.27 -0.06 6.41
C SER A 169 -1.11 -0.39 5.47
N ALA A 170 -1.39 -0.59 4.18
CA ALA A 170 -0.35 -0.83 3.19
C ALA A 170 0.55 0.41 2.98
N TRP A 171 -0.02 1.61 2.93
CA TRP A 171 0.76 2.84 2.82
C TRP A 171 1.69 3.05 4.02
N LEU A 172 1.20 2.80 5.23
CA LEU A 172 1.96 2.96 6.47
C LEU A 172 3.15 2.00 6.55
N VAL A 173 2.96 0.75 6.13
CA VAL A 173 4.03 -0.25 6.14
C VAL A 173 5.08 0.05 5.07
N TYR A 174 4.66 0.33 3.83
CA TYR A 174 5.60 0.39 2.71
C TYR A 174 6.22 1.77 2.47
N ARG A 175 5.48 2.87 2.73
CA ARG A 175 5.96 4.22 2.41
C ARG A 175 6.45 4.99 3.62
N THR A 176 5.68 5.00 4.71
CA THR A 176 6.08 5.72 5.93
C THR A 176 6.88 4.87 6.91
N ARG A 177 6.93 3.54 6.69
CA ARG A 177 7.57 2.55 7.59
C ARG A 177 7.09 2.65 9.05
N ASN A 178 5.83 3.07 9.26
CA ASN A 178 5.26 3.24 10.59
C ASN A 178 4.31 2.09 10.92
N LEU A 179 4.89 0.99 11.41
CA LEU A 179 4.15 -0.22 11.76
C LEU A 179 3.27 -0.03 13.00
N TRP A 180 3.73 0.78 13.96
CA TRP A 180 2.99 1.04 15.19
C TRP A 180 1.63 1.64 14.91
N LEU A 181 1.56 2.68 14.06
CA LEU A 181 0.29 3.28 13.68
C LEU A 181 -0.62 2.29 12.92
N MET A 182 -0.05 1.47 12.03
CA MET A 182 -0.82 0.47 11.31
C MET A 182 -1.44 -0.57 12.26
N ILE A 183 -0.65 -1.08 13.21
CA ILE A 183 -1.11 -2.08 14.17
C ILE A 183 -2.16 -1.47 15.10
N VAL A 184 -1.91 -0.27 15.65
CA VAL A 184 -2.88 0.39 16.54
C VAL A 184 -4.18 0.68 15.82
N ALA A 185 -4.14 1.19 14.59
CA ALA A 185 -5.35 1.49 13.81
C ALA A 185 -6.20 0.22 13.58
N ASN A 186 -5.57 -0.89 13.17
CA ASN A 186 -6.29 -2.15 12.96
C ASN A 186 -6.75 -2.78 14.29
N ALA A 187 -5.94 -2.71 15.35
CA ALA A 187 -6.29 -3.23 16.67
C ALA A 187 -7.52 -2.51 17.25
N VAL A 188 -7.61 -1.19 17.11
CA VAL A 188 -8.79 -0.43 17.57
C VAL A 188 -10.06 -0.91 16.86
N VAL A 189 -10.02 -1.04 15.53
CA VAL A 189 -11.16 -1.53 14.75
C VAL A 189 -11.52 -2.96 15.15
N LEU A 190 -10.53 -3.84 15.26
CA LEU A 190 -10.74 -5.24 15.65
C LEU A 190 -11.35 -5.37 17.05
N LEU A 191 -10.85 -4.62 18.03
CA LEU A 191 -11.34 -4.69 19.41
C LEU A 191 -12.77 -4.13 19.55
N ILE A 192 -13.09 -3.05 18.84
CA ILE A 192 -14.46 -2.51 18.80
C ILE A 192 -15.43 -3.56 18.23
N ASN A 193 -15.03 -4.31 17.21
CA ASN A 193 -15.91 -5.31 16.62
C ASN A 193 -16.00 -6.58 17.48
N LEU A 194 -14.89 -7.03 18.07
CA LEU A 194 -14.90 -8.15 19.00
C LEU A 194 -15.72 -7.88 20.28
N SER A 195 -15.84 -6.62 20.74
CA SER A 195 -16.71 -6.31 21.87
C SER A 195 -18.21 -6.44 21.55
N ASN A 196 -18.56 -6.56 20.27
CA ASN A 196 -19.95 -6.62 19.79
C ASN A 196 -20.30 -8.00 19.18
N VAL A 197 -19.43 -9.01 19.29
CA VAL A 197 -19.66 -10.35 18.75
C VAL A 197 -19.82 -11.39 19.85
N GLU A 198 -20.54 -12.47 19.57
CA GLU A 198 -20.72 -13.60 20.50
C GLU A 198 -19.41 -14.35 20.81
N ASP A 199 -19.43 -15.18 21.85
CA ASP A 199 -18.28 -15.97 22.27
C ASP A 199 -17.79 -16.90 21.13
N GLY A 200 -16.50 -16.84 20.82
CA GLY A 200 -15.86 -17.74 19.83
C GLY A 200 -14.99 -17.06 18.77
N TYR A 201 -15.08 -15.74 18.61
CA TYR A 201 -14.32 -15.00 17.59
C TYR A 201 -12.95 -14.47 18.05
N ILE A 202 -12.50 -14.85 19.25
CA ILE A 202 -11.16 -14.49 19.76
C ILE A 202 -10.02 -14.95 18.84
N VAL A 203 -10.28 -15.92 17.97
CA VAL A 203 -9.35 -16.37 16.94
C VAL A 203 -8.86 -15.21 16.06
N PHE A 204 -9.69 -14.21 15.76
CA PHE A 204 -9.27 -13.06 14.97
C PHE A 204 -8.21 -12.22 15.71
N LEU A 205 -8.37 -12.02 17.02
CA LEU A 205 -7.39 -11.34 17.84
C LEU A 205 -6.07 -12.13 17.90
N VAL A 206 -6.14 -13.45 18.09
CA VAL A 206 -4.93 -14.30 18.15
C VAL A 206 -4.16 -14.25 16.83
N VAL A 207 -4.86 -14.43 15.71
CA VAL A 207 -4.25 -14.38 14.36
C VAL A 207 -3.67 -12.98 14.09
N PHE A 208 -4.42 -11.92 14.45
CA PHE A 208 -3.95 -10.54 14.35
C PHE A 208 -2.66 -10.31 15.13
N LEU A 209 -2.61 -10.71 16.40
CA LEU A 209 -1.45 -10.53 17.26
C LEU A 209 -0.25 -11.32 16.75
N MET A 210 -0.45 -12.57 16.36
CA MET A 210 0.62 -13.43 15.85
C MET A 210 1.23 -12.86 14.57
N ALA A 211 0.39 -12.43 13.62
CA ALA A 211 0.86 -11.80 12.38
C ALA A 211 1.51 -10.44 12.62
N SER A 212 0.96 -9.62 13.52
CA SER A 212 1.51 -8.30 13.87
C SER A 212 2.87 -8.42 14.56
N LEU A 213 3.04 -9.37 15.48
CA LEU A 213 4.31 -9.61 16.17
C LEU A 213 5.38 -10.13 15.20
N LEU A 214 5.03 -11.06 14.30
CA LEU A 214 5.95 -11.53 13.26
C LEU A 214 6.36 -10.40 12.31
N LEU A 215 5.42 -9.50 11.97
CA LEU A 215 5.71 -8.34 11.12
C LEU A 215 6.61 -7.34 11.83
N LEU A 216 6.37 -7.07 13.12
CA LEU A 216 7.22 -6.22 13.95
C LEU A 216 8.64 -6.78 14.11
N LEU A 217 8.75 -8.06 14.49
CA LEU A 217 10.04 -8.74 14.66
C LEU A 217 10.85 -8.63 13.39
N ARG A 218 10.23 -8.94 12.25
CA ARG A 218 10.86 -8.86 10.95
C ARG A 218 11.42 -7.46 10.69
N MET A 219 10.61 -6.43 10.85
CA MET A 219 10.99 -5.07 10.52
C MET A 219 12.08 -4.52 11.45
N ASN A 220 12.09 -4.93 12.72
CA ASN A 220 13.12 -4.54 13.69
C ASN A 220 14.46 -5.28 13.46
N LEU A 221 14.42 -6.54 13.05
CA LEU A 221 15.64 -7.29 12.70
C LEU A 221 16.39 -6.65 11.53
N PHE A 222 15.68 -6.08 10.55
CA PHE A 222 16.30 -5.37 9.42
C PHE A 222 16.91 -4.02 9.79
N GLU A 223 16.57 -3.44 10.94
CA GLU A 223 17.08 -2.14 11.39
C GLU A 223 18.38 -2.26 12.22
N SER A 224 18.73 -3.48 12.64
CA SER A 224 19.88 -3.80 13.50
C SER A 224 21.06 -4.51 12.79
N THR A 225 20.99 -4.64 11.46
CA THR A 225 22.08 -5.14 10.60
C THR A 225 22.56 -4.05 9.65
#